data_AF-A0A8S3RNP2-F1
#
_entry.id   AF-A0A8S3RNP2-F1
#
_cell.length_a   1.000
_cell.length_b   1.000
_cell.length_c   1.000
_cell.angle_alpha   90.00
_cell.angle_beta   90.00
_cell.angle_gamma   90.00
#
_symmetry.space_group_name_H-M   'P 1'
#
loop_
_entity.id
_entity.type
_entity.pdbx_description
1 polymer ?
#
loop_
_entity_poly.entity_id
_entity_poly.type
_entity_poly.pdbx_seq_one_letter_code
_entity_poly.pdbx_strand_id
1 'polypeptide(L)'
;MYLNTALRRQEEKAYTPTAKDLGLGPYILMFHLLLMHWKKLVPERGITYRRMLVKDSDCRRYQKGTQFIWMSFVSSSVDLAKAEPFPTCAATGEHKMTFIIDNRNPSRWRPRNIENHAQHGKTFGAAFNQITTEEELEDLPTFHYQNSDVQLKGLGLLRIILASYRQTLCPFTINKHKSLAGVMEDIFRHIDTEENWTTVKTKICDSLYTVCKPAVTVLKATKTKQEFYSKIVNVYTNEGTQLYMYLNTALRRQEEKAYTPTAKDLGLGPYILMFHLLLMHWKKLVPERGITYRRMLVKDSDCRRYQKGTQFIWMSFVSSSVDLAKAEPFPTCAATGEHKMTFIIDNRNPSR
;
A
#
# COMPACT_ATOMS: atom_id res chain seq x y z
N MET A 1 5.55 -11.46 -14.54
CA MET A 1 6.73 -11.59 -13.65
C MET A 1 6.37 -11.42 -12.17
N TYR A 2 5.89 -10.25 -11.71
CA TYR A 2 5.60 -9.97 -10.28
C TYR A 2 4.68 -10.97 -9.59
N LEU A 3 3.59 -11.38 -10.25
CA LEU A 3 2.63 -12.34 -9.70
C LEU A 3 3.26 -13.70 -9.35
N ASN A 4 4.05 -14.26 -10.25
CA ASN A 4 4.73 -15.54 -10.00
C ASN A 4 5.90 -15.41 -9.03
N THR A 5 6.47 -14.21 -8.86
CA THR A 5 7.45 -13.95 -7.80
C THR A 5 6.76 -13.89 -6.43
N ALA A 6 5.61 -13.24 -6.31
CA ALA A 6 4.82 -13.18 -5.08
C ALA A 6 4.38 -14.59 -4.61
N LEU A 7 3.92 -15.43 -5.53
CA LEU A 7 3.54 -16.82 -5.22
C LEU A 7 4.74 -17.68 -4.79
N ARG A 8 5.90 -17.53 -5.44
CA ARG A 8 7.12 -18.31 -5.08
C ARG A 8 7.69 -17.95 -3.71
N ARG A 9 7.60 -16.67 -3.30
CA ARG A 9 8.04 -16.26 -1.95
C ARG A 9 7.31 -16.97 -0.81
N GLN A 10 6.12 -17.52 -1.07
CA GLN A 10 5.38 -18.31 -0.08
C GLN A 10 6.09 -19.60 0.32
N GLU A 11 7.07 -20.08 -0.46
CA GLU A 11 7.89 -21.25 -0.11
C GLU A 11 8.96 -20.95 0.96
N GLU A 12 9.23 -19.67 1.23
CA GLU A 12 10.19 -19.28 2.25
C GLU A 12 9.63 -19.62 3.65
N LYS A 13 10.44 -20.33 4.47
CA LYS A 13 10.03 -20.80 5.82
C LYS A 13 9.50 -19.69 6.74
N ALA A 14 9.84 -18.43 6.47
CA ALA A 14 9.42 -17.26 7.23
C ALA A 14 8.67 -16.23 6.36
N TYR A 15 7.88 -16.69 5.40
CA TYR A 15 7.16 -15.79 4.49
C TYR A 15 6.27 -14.80 5.24
N THR A 16 6.50 -13.52 4.96
CA THR A 16 5.62 -12.42 5.33
C THR A 16 5.17 -11.73 4.05
N PRO A 17 3.85 -11.60 3.80
CA PRO A 17 3.39 -10.90 2.62
C PRO A 17 3.79 -9.43 2.65
N THR A 18 4.33 -8.94 1.54
CA THR A 18 4.62 -7.53 1.31
C THR A 18 3.36 -6.79 0.83
N ALA A 19 3.38 -5.45 0.85
CA ALA A 19 2.28 -4.64 0.32
C ALA A 19 1.99 -4.95 -1.16
N LYS A 20 3.06 -5.22 -1.94
CA LYS A 20 2.95 -5.63 -3.35
C LYS A 20 2.27 -6.99 -3.49
N ASP A 21 2.56 -7.95 -2.60
CA ASP A 21 1.94 -9.27 -2.64
C ASP A 21 0.44 -9.20 -2.34
N LEU A 22 0.04 -8.43 -1.31
CA LEU A 22 -1.39 -8.24 -0.99
C LEU A 22 -2.12 -7.46 -2.08
N GLY A 23 -1.49 -6.47 -2.72
CA GLY A 23 -2.07 -5.75 -3.85
C GLY A 23 -2.41 -6.65 -5.04
N LEU A 24 -1.69 -7.75 -5.22
CA LEU A 24 -1.97 -8.76 -6.26
C LEU A 24 -3.02 -9.79 -5.83
N GLY A 25 -3.32 -9.89 -4.53
CA GLY A 25 -4.22 -10.90 -3.96
C GLY A 25 -5.58 -10.98 -4.63
N PRO A 26 -6.34 -9.86 -4.79
CA PRO A 26 -7.64 -9.88 -5.47
C PRO A 26 -7.56 -10.39 -6.91
N TYR A 27 -6.51 -10.00 -7.65
CA TYR A 27 -6.29 -10.49 -9.01
C TYR A 27 -5.98 -11.98 -9.02
N ILE A 28 -5.09 -12.47 -8.16
CA ILE A 28 -4.73 -13.89 -8.05
C ILE A 28 -5.97 -14.73 -7.72
N LEU A 29 -6.82 -14.25 -6.79
CA LEU A 29 -8.05 -14.91 -6.41
C LEU A 29 -9.03 -14.97 -7.58
N MET A 30 -9.30 -13.84 -8.22
CA MET A 30 -10.23 -13.78 -9.35
C MET A 30 -9.74 -14.63 -10.52
N PHE A 31 -8.43 -14.58 -10.81
CA PHE A 31 -7.83 -15.39 -11.86
C PHE A 31 -7.94 -16.89 -11.56
N HIS A 32 -7.70 -17.31 -10.31
CA HIS A 32 -7.96 -18.70 -9.87
C HIS A 32 -9.44 -19.09 -10.05
N LEU A 33 -10.37 -18.24 -9.60
CA LEU A 33 -11.80 -18.52 -9.71
C LEU A 33 -12.24 -18.66 -11.17
N LEU A 34 -11.74 -17.81 -12.06
CA LEU A 34 -11.99 -17.91 -13.50
C LEU A 34 -11.45 -19.22 -14.07
N LEU A 35 -10.20 -19.58 -13.78
CA LEU A 35 -9.62 -20.84 -14.25
C LEU A 35 -10.40 -22.06 -13.72
N MET A 36 -10.86 -22.03 -12.47
CA MET A 36 -11.55 -23.17 -11.88
C MET A 36 -13.01 -23.30 -12.33
N HIS A 37 -13.73 -22.19 -12.48
CA HIS A 37 -15.20 -22.20 -12.57
C HIS A 37 -15.77 -21.60 -13.86
N TRP A 38 -14.98 -20.89 -14.67
CA TRP A 38 -15.51 -20.33 -15.90
C TRP A 38 -15.72 -21.43 -16.95
N LYS A 39 -16.99 -21.77 -17.22
CA LYS A 39 -17.38 -22.85 -18.14
C LYS A 39 -16.80 -22.76 -19.55
N LYS A 40 -16.41 -21.56 -20.00
CA LYS A 40 -15.76 -21.35 -21.32
C LYS A 40 -14.31 -21.83 -21.35
N LEU A 41 -13.65 -21.89 -20.19
CA LEU A 41 -12.30 -22.39 -20.06
C LEU A 41 -12.34 -23.91 -19.86
N VAL A 42 -12.26 -24.64 -20.97
CA VAL A 42 -12.32 -26.11 -20.95
C VAL A 42 -11.03 -26.65 -20.33
N PRO A 43 -11.12 -27.61 -19.39
CA PRO A 43 -9.96 -28.35 -18.90
C PRO A 43 -9.27 -29.08 -20.03
N GLU A 44 -7.97 -28.84 -20.20
CA GLU A 44 -7.13 -29.60 -21.11
C GLU A 44 -6.93 -31.02 -20.55
N ARG A 45 -7.11 -32.02 -21.41
CA ARG A 45 -7.10 -33.45 -21.05
C ARG A 45 -5.97 -34.21 -21.74
N GLY A 46 -5.31 -33.60 -22.71
CA GLY A 46 -4.19 -34.17 -23.44
C GLY A 46 -2.84 -33.96 -22.75
N ILE A 47 -1.80 -34.34 -23.49
CA ILE A 47 -0.42 -34.06 -23.13
C ILE A 47 -0.13 -32.59 -23.45
N THR A 48 0.58 -31.92 -22.55
CA THR A 48 1.08 -30.56 -22.79
C THR A 48 2.56 -30.49 -22.48
N TYR A 49 3.23 -29.53 -23.11
CA TYR A 49 4.66 -29.34 -23.06
C TYR A 49 5.00 -27.99 -22.46
N ARG A 50 6.04 -27.95 -21.63
CA ARG A 50 6.57 -26.70 -21.09
C ARG A 50 8.09 -26.75 -21.09
N ARG A 51 8.71 -25.67 -21.54
CA ARG A 51 10.15 -25.48 -21.43
C ARG A 51 10.48 -24.53 -20.29
N MET A 52 11.57 -24.80 -19.59
CA MET A 52 12.09 -23.91 -18.54
C MET A 52 13.62 -23.90 -18.57
N LEU A 53 14.19 -22.78 -18.16
CA LEU A 53 15.58 -22.72 -17.72
C LEU A 53 15.62 -22.97 -16.22
N VAL A 54 16.51 -23.85 -15.80
CA VAL A 54 16.65 -24.30 -14.41
C VAL A 54 18.11 -24.16 -14.00
N LYS A 55 18.36 -23.74 -12.75
CA LYS A 55 19.70 -23.68 -12.17
C LYS A 55 20.16 -25.08 -11.77
N ASP A 56 21.47 -25.34 -11.81
CA ASP A 56 22.07 -26.62 -11.42
C ASP A 56 21.64 -27.12 -10.05
N SER A 57 21.50 -26.19 -9.09
CA SER A 57 21.02 -26.47 -7.73
C SER A 57 19.61 -27.05 -7.70
N ASP A 58 18.76 -26.64 -8.66
CA ASP A 58 17.36 -27.04 -8.74
C ASP A 58 17.13 -28.25 -9.65
N CYS A 59 18.09 -28.59 -10.54
CA CYS A 59 17.98 -29.74 -11.44
C CYS A 59 17.70 -31.05 -10.69
N ARG A 60 18.26 -31.20 -9.48
CA ARG A 60 18.03 -32.39 -8.63
C ARG A 60 16.59 -32.50 -8.12
N ARG A 61 15.82 -31.41 -8.11
CA ARG A 61 14.42 -31.37 -7.67
C ARG A 61 13.44 -31.83 -8.77
N TYR A 62 13.90 -31.95 -10.02
CA TYR A 62 13.08 -32.30 -11.18
C TYR A 62 13.47 -33.65 -11.80
N GLN A 63 13.84 -34.63 -10.97
CA GLN A 63 14.13 -35.99 -11.43
C GLN A 63 12.84 -36.72 -11.83
N LYS A 64 12.96 -37.68 -12.76
CA LYS A 64 11.82 -38.49 -13.20
C LYS A 64 11.21 -39.23 -12.01
N GLY A 65 9.90 -39.09 -11.81
CA GLY A 65 9.17 -39.68 -10.68
C GLY A 65 9.02 -38.77 -9.45
N THR A 66 9.69 -37.62 -9.42
CA THR A 66 9.48 -36.63 -8.35
C THR A 66 8.11 -35.96 -8.49
N GLN A 67 7.33 -35.98 -7.41
CA GLN A 67 6.11 -35.18 -7.30
C GLN A 67 6.48 -33.77 -6.81
N PHE A 68 5.98 -32.75 -7.49
CA PHE A 68 6.20 -31.37 -7.11
C PHE A 68 5.00 -30.50 -7.54
N ILE A 69 4.90 -29.32 -6.93
CA ILE A 69 3.88 -28.31 -7.25
C ILE A 69 4.62 -27.05 -7.68
N TRP A 70 4.20 -26.44 -8.80
CA TRP A 70 4.63 -25.10 -9.13
C TRP A 70 3.82 -24.10 -8.32
N MET A 71 4.47 -23.38 -7.40
CA MET A 71 3.88 -22.23 -6.69
C MET A 71 3.85 -20.99 -7.61
N SER A 72 3.24 -21.13 -8.79
CA SER A 72 3.12 -20.09 -9.80
C SER A 72 2.05 -20.44 -10.83
N PHE A 73 1.45 -19.44 -11.48
CA PHE A 73 0.68 -19.71 -12.70
C PHE A 73 1.64 -20.01 -13.84
N VAL A 74 1.52 -21.23 -14.34
CA VAL A 74 2.35 -21.79 -15.41
C VAL A 74 1.51 -21.98 -16.67
N SER A 75 2.07 -21.63 -17.81
CA SER A 75 1.56 -21.97 -19.13
C SER A 75 2.22 -23.24 -19.68
N SER A 76 1.49 -24.01 -20.46
CA SER A 76 2.01 -25.10 -21.28
C SER A 76 1.33 -25.07 -22.64
N SER A 77 1.94 -25.72 -23.63
CA SER A 77 1.45 -25.78 -25.00
C SER A 77 1.06 -27.21 -25.37
N VAL A 78 0.00 -27.39 -26.16
CA VAL A 78 -0.33 -28.68 -26.78
C VAL A 78 0.66 -29.05 -27.90
N ASP A 79 1.41 -28.07 -28.40
CA ASP A 79 2.44 -28.22 -29.42
C ASP A 79 3.83 -27.93 -28.82
N LEU A 80 4.72 -28.93 -28.87
CA LEU A 80 6.08 -28.83 -28.36
C LEU A 80 6.91 -27.74 -29.07
N ALA A 81 6.66 -27.50 -30.36
CA ALA A 81 7.35 -26.45 -31.10
C ALA A 81 6.99 -25.05 -30.57
N LYS A 82 5.73 -24.87 -30.14
CA LYS A 82 5.22 -23.63 -29.54
C LYS A 82 5.50 -23.52 -28.03
N ALA A 83 6.12 -24.52 -27.42
CA ALA A 83 6.48 -24.47 -26.00
C ALA A 83 7.71 -23.56 -25.80
N GLU A 84 7.47 -22.30 -25.45
CA GLU A 84 8.50 -21.33 -25.10
C GLU A 84 8.98 -21.47 -23.64
N PRO A 85 10.25 -21.13 -23.35
CA PRO A 85 10.76 -21.09 -21.99
C PRO A 85 10.03 -20.04 -21.16
N PHE A 86 9.51 -20.43 -20.00
CA PHE A 86 8.83 -19.51 -19.08
C PHE A 86 9.64 -19.25 -17.79
N PRO A 87 9.68 -18.01 -17.26
CA PRO A 87 9.07 -16.81 -17.83
C PRO A 87 9.82 -16.35 -19.09
N THR A 88 9.08 -15.97 -20.14
CA THR A 88 9.65 -15.51 -21.42
C THR A 88 10.48 -14.24 -21.26
N CYS A 89 10.18 -13.44 -20.23
CA CYS A 89 11.03 -12.37 -19.70
C CYS A 89 11.69 -12.83 -18.39
N ALA A 90 13.01 -12.74 -18.30
CA ALA A 90 13.81 -13.12 -17.13
C ALA A 90 13.80 -14.63 -16.78
N ALA A 91 13.89 -15.51 -17.77
CA ALA A 91 14.24 -16.92 -17.53
C ALA A 91 15.67 -16.98 -16.96
N THR A 92 15.86 -17.66 -15.82
CA THR A 92 17.14 -17.78 -15.12
C THR A 92 17.53 -19.25 -15.00
N GLY A 93 18.77 -19.60 -15.36
CA GLY A 93 19.27 -20.97 -15.27
C GLY A 93 20.05 -21.38 -16.52
N GLU A 94 20.90 -22.39 -16.38
CA GLU A 94 21.82 -22.84 -17.43
C GLU A 94 21.28 -24.09 -18.14
N HIS A 95 20.40 -24.85 -17.48
CA HIS A 95 19.85 -26.09 -18.02
C HIS A 95 18.47 -25.89 -18.63
N LYS A 96 18.33 -26.26 -19.91
CA LYS A 96 17.04 -26.33 -20.60
C LYS A 96 16.34 -27.64 -20.25
N MET A 97 15.23 -27.56 -19.54
CA MET A 97 14.38 -28.70 -19.24
C MET A 97 13.07 -28.62 -20.02
N THR A 98 12.62 -29.77 -20.56
CA THR A 98 11.30 -29.93 -21.17
C THR A 98 10.46 -30.84 -20.29
N PHE A 99 9.36 -30.30 -19.79
CA PHE A 99 8.35 -31.04 -19.04
C PHE A 99 7.29 -31.57 -19.99
N ILE A 100 7.05 -32.87 -19.93
CA ILE A 100 5.93 -33.55 -20.59
C ILE A 100 4.89 -33.80 -19.51
N ILE A 101 3.76 -33.10 -19.62
CA ILE A 101 2.72 -33.06 -18.59
C ILE A 101 1.50 -33.81 -19.11
N ASP A 102 1.17 -34.92 -18.47
CA ASP A 102 -0.01 -35.73 -18.79
C ASP A 102 -1.22 -35.30 -17.95
N ASN A 103 -2.21 -34.67 -18.60
CA ASN A 103 -3.41 -34.17 -17.94
C ASN A 103 -4.61 -35.13 -18.02
N ARG A 104 -4.41 -36.36 -18.52
CA ARG A 104 -5.49 -37.34 -18.74
C ARG A 104 -6.17 -37.76 -17.45
N ASN A 105 -5.48 -37.73 -16.31
CA ASN A 105 -6.07 -38.03 -15.01
C ASN A 105 -6.97 -36.88 -14.51
N PRO A 106 -8.19 -37.16 -14.01
CA PRO A 106 -9.08 -36.14 -13.47
C PRO A 106 -8.42 -35.36 -12.33
N SER A 107 -8.30 -34.05 -12.51
CA SER A 107 -7.80 -33.14 -11.47
C SER A 107 -8.54 -31.81 -11.57
N ARG A 108 -8.86 -31.23 -10.41
CA ARG A 108 -9.40 -29.85 -10.32
C ARG A 108 -8.41 -28.83 -10.88
N TRP A 109 -7.12 -29.18 -10.85
CA TRP A 109 -5.98 -28.36 -11.27
C TRP A 109 -5.50 -28.62 -12.70
N ARG A 110 -6.27 -29.36 -13.52
CA ARG A 110 -5.96 -29.49 -14.95
C ARG A 110 -5.74 -28.10 -15.58
N PRO A 111 -4.77 -27.94 -16.48
CA PRO A 111 -4.60 -26.68 -17.19
C PRO A 111 -5.87 -26.32 -17.96
N ARG A 112 -6.09 -25.03 -18.18
CA ARG A 112 -7.21 -24.53 -18.96
C ARG A 112 -6.70 -23.98 -20.27
N ASN A 113 -7.40 -24.27 -21.36
CA ASN A 113 -7.10 -23.63 -22.63
C ASN A 113 -7.56 -22.16 -22.59
N ILE A 114 -6.60 -21.24 -22.67
CA ILE A 114 -6.82 -19.79 -22.67
C ILE A 114 -6.38 -19.13 -23.99
N GLU A 115 -6.08 -19.89 -25.03
CA GLU A 115 -5.45 -19.39 -26.27
C GLU A 115 -6.27 -18.27 -26.91
N ASN A 116 -7.60 -18.42 -26.97
CA ASN A 116 -8.54 -17.42 -27.50
C ASN A 116 -8.67 -16.14 -26.64
N HIS A 117 -8.03 -16.12 -25.46
CA HIS A 117 -8.02 -14.99 -24.53
C HIS A 117 -6.60 -14.43 -24.30
N ALA A 118 -5.57 -15.14 -24.77
CA ALA A 118 -4.19 -14.74 -24.59
C ALA A 118 -3.77 -13.74 -25.67
N GLN A 119 -3.06 -12.69 -25.28
CA GLN A 119 -2.45 -11.73 -26.22
C GLN A 119 -1.05 -12.15 -26.70
N HIS A 120 -0.65 -13.41 -26.50
CA HIS A 120 0.68 -13.89 -26.90
C HIS A 120 0.77 -13.89 -28.44
N GLY A 121 1.63 -13.01 -28.99
CA GLY A 121 1.84 -12.84 -30.44
C GLY A 121 1.86 -11.40 -30.95
N LYS A 122 1.49 -10.40 -30.13
CA LYS A 122 1.70 -8.97 -30.46
C LYS A 122 2.83 -8.42 -29.59
N THR A 123 4.03 -8.35 -30.16
CA THR A 123 5.16 -7.49 -29.75
C THR A 123 5.27 -7.16 -28.25
N PHE A 124 6.04 -7.94 -27.49
CA PHE A 124 6.72 -7.42 -26.30
C PHE A 124 7.95 -6.59 -26.74
N GLY A 125 7.69 -5.46 -27.40
CA GLY A 125 8.67 -4.43 -27.66
C GLY A 125 8.84 -3.56 -26.41
N ALA A 126 10.01 -3.64 -25.79
CA ALA A 126 10.64 -2.63 -24.94
C ALA A 126 9.71 -1.63 -24.21
N ALA A 127 9.19 -2.00 -23.04
CA ALA A 127 8.80 -1.04 -21.99
C ALA A 127 8.54 -1.75 -20.64
N PHE A 128 9.55 -2.45 -20.12
CA PHE A 128 9.58 -2.72 -18.68
C PHE A 128 10.82 -2.05 -18.13
N ASN A 129 10.72 -0.73 -17.95
CA ASN A 129 11.63 -0.05 -17.04
C ASN A 129 11.47 -0.75 -15.69
N GLN A 130 12.56 -1.36 -15.24
CA GLN A 130 12.70 -1.85 -13.89
C GLN A 130 12.26 -0.72 -12.96
N ILE A 131 11.10 -0.87 -12.31
CA ILE A 131 10.80 -0.08 -11.12
C ILE A 131 11.77 -0.61 -10.08
N THR A 132 12.88 0.11 -9.95
CA THR A 132 13.95 -0.14 -9.01
C THR A 132 13.37 -0.37 -7.64
N THR A 133 13.76 -1.49 -7.06
CA THR A 133 13.56 -1.83 -5.66
C THR A 133 14.48 -0.96 -4.81
N GLU A 134 13.93 -0.48 -3.69
CA GLU A 134 14.50 0.46 -2.71
C GLU A 134 14.09 1.91 -2.98
N GLU A 135 12.83 2.22 -2.64
CA GLU A 135 12.49 3.58 -2.22
C GLU A 135 13.23 3.80 -0.90
N GLU A 136 14.42 4.39 -1.00
CA GLU A 136 14.97 5.21 0.05
C GLU A 136 13.86 6.14 0.54
N LEU A 137 13.87 6.47 1.84
CA LEU A 137 13.08 7.59 2.35
C LEU A 137 13.62 8.84 1.65
N GLU A 138 13.09 9.13 0.45
CA GLU A 138 13.48 10.28 -0.32
C GLU A 138 13.28 11.51 0.55
N ASP A 139 14.23 12.44 0.45
CA ASP A 139 14.19 13.75 1.09
C ASP A 139 13.09 14.60 0.43
N LEU A 140 11.84 14.23 0.71
CA LEU A 140 10.67 14.89 0.17
C LEU A 140 10.52 16.24 0.86
N PRO A 141 10.26 17.31 0.10
CA PRO A 141 10.12 18.64 0.68
C PRO A 141 8.99 18.65 1.69
N THR A 142 9.24 19.30 2.83
CA THR A 142 8.22 19.52 3.87
C THR A 142 7.45 20.81 3.62
N PHE A 143 8.05 21.76 2.89
CA PHE A 143 7.48 23.05 2.56
C PHE A 143 6.70 23.00 1.25
N HIS A 144 5.46 23.51 1.27
CA HIS A 144 4.66 23.75 0.08
C HIS A 144 4.01 25.12 0.15
N TYR A 145 4.13 25.92 -0.91
CA TYR A 145 3.40 27.18 -1.02
C TYR A 145 1.91 26.91 -0.97
N GLN A 146 1.18 27.74 -0.23
CA GLN A 146 -0.28 27.65 -0.20
C GLN A 146 -0.83 28.08 -1.57
N ASN A 147 -1.40 27.15 -2.32
CA ASN A 147 -2.19 27.42 -3.52
C ASN A 147 -3.35 26.41 -3.61
N SER A 148 -4.36 26.71 -4.45
CA SER A 148 -5.56 25.88 -4.59
C SER A 148 -5.29 24.47 -5.11
N ASP A 149 -4.25 24.29 -5.91
CA ASP A 149 -3.91 23.00 -6.53
C ASP A 149 -3.35 22.00 -5.51
N VAL A 150 -2.57 22.50 -4.54
CA VAL A 150 -2.00 21.67 -3.47
C VAL A 150 -3.10 21.13 -2.54
N GLN A 151 -4.15 21.90 -2.25
CA GLN A 151 -5.30 21.42 -1.46
C GLN A 151 -6.04 20.27 -2.17
N LEU A 152 -6.19 20.33 -3.49
CA LEU A 152 -6.85 19.28 -4.28
C LEU A 152 -6.00 18.00 -4.36
N LYS A 153 -4.67 18.12 -4.44
CA LYS A 153 -3.74 16.98 -4.49
C LYS A 153 -3.56 16.29 -3.14
N GLY A 154 -3.55 17.01 -2.03
CA GLY A 154 -3.46 16.43 -0.68
C GLY A 154 -4.63 15.50 -0.33
N LEU A 155 -5.75 15.67 -1.04
CA LEU A 155 -6.94 14.81 -0.94
C LEU A 155 -6.90 13.61 -1.90
N GLY A 156 -5.90 13.49 -2.78
CA GLY A 156 -5.83 12.46 -3.81
C GLY A 156 -5.87 11.04 -3.21
N LEU A 157 -5.00 10.77 -2.23
CA LEU A 157 -4.97 9.50 -1.51
C LEU A 157 -6.30 9.26 -0.79
N LEU A 158 -6.82 10.24 -0.05
CA LEU A 158 -8.10 10.12 0.65
C LEU A 158 -9.26 9.78 -0.30
N ARG A 159 -9.32 10.39 -1.49
CA ARG A 159 -10.34 10.09 -2.52
C ARG A 159 -10.23 8.66 -3.02
N ILE A 160 -9.02 8.17 -3.28
CA ILE A 160 -8.79 6.78 -3.71
C ILE A 160 -9.22 5.80 -2.61
N ILE A 161 -8.95 6.12 -1.35
CA ILE A 161 -9.34 5.29 -0.20
C ILE A 161 -10.85 5.27 -0.01
N LEU A 162 -11.53 6.42 -0.08
CA LEU A 162 -12.98 6.47 -0.01
C LEU A 162 -13.65 5.69 -1.14
N ALA A 163 -13.06 5.69 -2.34
CA ALA A 163 -13.54 4.87 -3.45
C ALA A 163 -13.28 3.37 -3.21
N SER A 164 -12.08 3.00 -2.77
CA SER A 164 -11.66 1.61 -2.57
C SER A 164 -12.36 0.92 -1.40
N TYR A 165 -12.67 1.68 -0.35
CA TYR A 165 -13.32 1.20 0.86
C TYR A 165 -14.75 1.74 1.01
N ARG A 166 -15.40 2.09 -0.10
CA ARG A 166 -16.74 2.71 -0.10
C ARG A 166 -17.72 1.96 0.79
N GLN A 167 -17.84 0.64 0.65
CA GLN A 167 -18.79 -0.15 1.44
C GLN A 167 -18.50 -0.12 2.95
N THR A 168 -17.25 0.04 3.36
CA THR A 168 -16.86 0.03 4.78
C THR A 168 -16.85 1.43 5.39
N LEU A 169 -16.35 2.42 4.66
CA LEU A 169 -16.08 3.76 5.19
C LEU A 169 -17.15 4.78 4.78
N CYS A 170 -17.84 4.56 3.66
CA CYS A 170 -18.83 5.50 3.11
C CYS A 170 -19.92 4.76 2.31
N PRO A 171 -20.73 3.89 2.95
CA PRO A 171 -21.72 3.08 2.24
C PRO A 171 -22.93 3.89 1.74
N PHE A 172 -22.99 5.18 2.08
CA PHE A 172 -24.05 6.11 1.71
C PHE A 172 -23.72 6.93 0.46
N THR A 173 -24.74 7.55 -0.11
CA THR A 173 -24.58 8.47 -1.24
C THR A 173 -24.03 9.80 -0.73
N ILE A 174 -22.83 10.18 -1.22
CA ILE A 174 -22.24 11.48 -0.90
C ILE A 174 -23.07 12.58 -1.58
N ASN A 175 -23.60 13.50 -0.78
CA ASN A 175 -24.22 14.71 -1.30
C ASN A 175 -23.14 15.58 -1.95
N LYS A 176 -23.25 15.79 -3.28
CA LYS A 176 -22.28 16.56 -4.08
C LYS A 176 -22.21 18.04 -3.71
N HIS A 177 -23.21 18.56 -2.99
CA HIS A 177 -23.26 19.94 -2.50
C HIS A 177 -22.67 20.09 -1.09
N LYS A 178 -22.30 18.99 -0.43
CA LYS A 178 -21.72 19.04 0.92
C LYS A 178 -20.22 19.36 0.83
N SER A 179 -19.72 20.19 1.76
CA SER A 179 -18.29 20.44 1.90
C SER A 179 -17.55 19.16 2.31
N LEU A 180 -16.25 19.09 2.05
CA LEU A 180 -15.41 17.97 2.49
C LEU A 180 -15.54 17.72 4.01
N ALA A 181 -15.51 18.77 4.82
CA ALA A 181 -15.69 18.67 6.27
C ALA A 181 -17.02 18.01 6.63
N GLY A 182 -18.11 18.37 5.94
CA GLY A 182 -19.40 17.73 6.14
C GLY A 182 -19.42 16.27 5.70
N VAL A 183 -18.71 15.90 4.62
CA VAL A 183 -18.58 14.50 4.19
C VAL A 183 -17.79 13.68 5.22
N MET A 184 -16.69 14.24 5.75
CA MET A 184 -15.88 13.62 6.81
C MET A 184 -16.70 13.42 8.09
N GLU A 185 -17.56 14.36 8.44
CA GLU A 185 -18.47 14.21 9.59
C GLU A 185 -19.45 13.05 9.41
N ASP A 186 -20.05 12.89 8.22
CA ASP A 186 -20.97 11.78 7.94
C ASP A 186 -20.24 10.43 8.04
N ILE A 187 -19.01 10.38 7.50
CA ILE A 187 -18.15 9.20 7.60
C ILE A 187 -17.86 8.89 9.06
N PHE A 188 -17.45 9.89 9.86
CA PHE A 188 -17.16 9.66 11.28
C PHE A 188 -18.40 9.16 12.03
N ARG A 189 -19.57 9.76 11.80
CA ARG A 189 -20.83 9.35 12.43
C ARG A 189 -21.21 7.92 12.09
N HIS A 190 -20.97 7.48 10.85
CA HIS A 190 -21.18 6.10 10.44
C HIS A 190 -20.25 5.13 11.19
N ILE A 191 -18.95 5.49 11.27
CA ILE A 191 -17.91 4.68 11.92
C ILE A 191 -18.10 4.65 13.45
N ASP A 192 -18.57 5.74 14.07
CA ASP A 192 -18.71 5.91 15.54
C ASP A 192 -19.94 5.18 16.12
N THR A 193 -20.31 4.04 15.54
CA THR A 193 -21.37 3.14 16.02
C THR A 193 -20.76 1.82 16.48
N GLU A 194 -21.40 1.12 17.41
CA GLU A 194 -20.88 -0.14 17.98
C GLU A 194 -20.68 -1.26 16.93
N GLU A 195 -21.51 -1.26 15.88
CA GLU A 195 -21.43 -2.26 14.81
C GLU A 195 -20.31 -1.95 13.80
N ASN A 196 -20.08 -0.68 13.46
CA ASN A 196 -19.19 -0.34 12.35
C ASN A 196 -17.72 -0.17 12.77
N TRP A 197 -17.43 0.28 14.00
CA TRP A 197 -16.04 0.53 14.40
C TRP A 197 -15.18 -0.74 14.37
N THR A 198 -15.75 -1.90 14.69
CA THR A 198 -15.05 -3.20 14.68
C THR A 198 -14.70 -3.63 13.25
N THR A 199 -15.62 -3.41 12.30
CA THR A 199 -15.39 -3.67 10.87
C THR A 199 -14.30 -2.75 10.32
N VAL A 200 -14.35 -1.47 10.68
CA VAL A 200 -13.34 -0.47 10.29
C VAL A 200 -11.98 -0.80 10.89
N LYS A 201 -11.93 -1.15 12.18
CA LYS A 201 -10.71 -1.63 12.85
C LYS A 201 -10.10 -2.80 12.08
N THR A 202 -10.90 -3.80 11.71
CA THR A 202 -10.43 -4.95 10.95
C THR A 202 -9.80 -4.51 9.63
N LYS A 203 -10.46 -3.65 8.85
CA LYS A 203 -9.92 -3.15 7.57
C LYS A 203 -8.64 -2.32 7.72
N ILE A 204 -8.55 -1.48 8.75
CA ILE A 204 -7.32 -0.73 9.07
C ILE A 204 -6.19 -1.70 9.41
N CYS A 205 -6.45 -2.70 10.26
CA CYS A 205 -5.43 -3.67 10.64
C CYS A 205 -4.98 -4.53 9.44
N ASP A 206 -5.89 -4.93 8.56
CA ASP A 206 -5.56 -5.71 7.37
C ASP A 206 -4.73 -4.90 6.37
N SER A 207 -5.11 -3.63 6.12
CA SER A 207 -4.38 -2.76 5.19
C SER A 207 -2.99 -2.41 5.73
N LEU A 208 -2.89 -2.11 7.03
CA LEU A 208 -1.67 -1.65 7.67
C LEU A 208 -0.65 -2.77 7.92
N TYR A 209 -1.07 -4.03 7.94
CA TYR A 209 -0.22 -5.19 8.28
C TYR A 209 1.08 -5.27 7.48
N THR A 210 1.03 -4.85 6.21
CA THR A 210 2.18 -4.89 5.29
C THR A 210 3.11 -3.68 5.40
N VAL A 211 2.71 -2.66 6.16
CA VAL A 211 3.46 -1.41 6.30
C VAL A 211 4.03 -1.28 7.71
N CYS A 212 3.23 -1.54 8.75
CA CYS A 212 3.66 -1.41 10.14
C CYS A 212 3.04 -2.50 11.02
N LYS A 213 3.70 -3.67 11.11
CA LYS A 213 3.27 -4.77 11.99
C LYS A 213 3.17 -4.38 13.47
N PRO A 214 4.12 -3.63 14.07
CA PRO A 214 4.01 -3.23 15.47
C PRO A 214 2.74 -2.44 15.77
N ALA A 215 2.37 -1.50 14.89
CA ALA A 215 1.12 -0.77 14.98
C ALA A 215 -0.10 -1.71 14.95
N VAL A 216 -0.11 -2.67 14.04
CA VAL A 216 -1.21 -3.64 13.91
C VAL A 216 -1.39 -4.48 15.17
N THR A 217 -0.30 -4.96 15.79
CA THR A 217 -0.38 -5.71 17.05
C THR A 217 -1.10 -4.91 18.14
N VAL A 218 -0.72 -3.63 18.30
CA VAL A 218 -1.34 -2.72 19.29
C VAL A 218 -2.81 -2.48 18.98
N LEU A 219 -3.14 -2.21 17.71
CA LEU A 219 -4.51 -1.92 17.30
C LEU A 219 -5.43 -3.14 17.40
N LYS A 220 -4.96 -4.34 17.02
CA LYS A 220 -5.75 -5.58 17.08
C LYS A 220 -6.13 -5.94 18.52
N ALA A 221 -5.26 -5.68 19.48
CA ALA A 221 -5.48 -6.00 20.90
C ALA A 221 -6.61 -5.21 21.57
N THR A 222 -7.05 -4.10 20.98
CA THR A 222 -8.08 -3.22 21.55
C THR A 222 -9.44 -3.94 21.67
N LYS A 223 -10.13 -3.78 22.79
CA LYS A 223 -11.42 -4.46 23.03
C LYS A 223 -12.62 -3.54 22.88
N THR A 224 -12.41 -2.24 23.01
CA THR A 224 -13.49 -1.24 22.97
C THR A 224 -13.21 -0.17 21.92
N LYS A 225 -14.27 0.50 21.44
CA LYS A 225 -14.18 1.63 20.51
C LYS A 225 -13.28 2.75 21.03
N GLN A 226 -13.46 3.12 22.30
CA GLN A 226 -12.68 4.20 22.93
C GLN A 226 -11.20 3.83 23.04
N GLU A 227 -10.90 2.58 23.43
CA GLU A 227 -9.52 2.09 23.45
C GLU A 227 -8.91 2.10 22.05
N PHE A 228 -9.66 1.67 21.04
CA PHE A 228 -9.23 1.72 19.65
C PHE A 228 -8.90 3.15 19.19
N TYR A 229 -9.77 4.11 19.46
CA TYR A 229 -9.53 5.52 19.11
C TYR A 229 -8.29 6.09 19.80
N SER A 230 -8.15 5.84 21.12
CA SER A 230 -6.93 6.19 21.85
C SER A 230 -5.68 5.55 21.25
N LYS A 231 -5.73 4.27 20.84
CA LYS A 231 -4.57 3.59 20.26
C LYS A 231 -4.23 4.10 18.86
N ILE A 232 -5.19 4.51 18.03
CA ILE A 232 -4.89 5.16 16.75
C ILE A 232 -4.05 6.43 16.98
N VAL A 233 -4.40 7.27 17.97
CA VAL A 233 -3.58 8.44 18.29
C VAL A 233 -2.20 8.04 18.82
N ASN A 234 -2.17 7.13 19.80
CA ASN A 234 -0.92 6.73 20.46
C ASN A 234 0.08 6.05 19.53
N VAL A 235 -0.39 5.26 18.57
CA VAL A 235 0.50 4.57 17.62
C VAL A 235 1.15 5.57 16.66
N TYR A 236 0.43 6.62 16.23
CA TYR A 236 1.04 7.69 15.44
C TYR A 236 2.17 8.38 16.22
N THR A 237 1.97 8.66 17.52
CA THR A 237 2.98 9.33 18.35
C THR A 237 4.06 8.40 18.90
N ASN A 238 3.94 7.09 18.72
CA ASN A 238 4.91 6.12 19.23
C ASN A 238 6.04 5.91 18.23
N GLU A 239 7.19 6.50 18.53
CA GLU A 239 8.40 6.41 17.71
C GLU A 239 8.92 4.98 17.52
N GLY A 240 8.70 4.10 18.50
CA GLY A 240 9.06 2.68 18.41
C GLY A 240 8.31 1.93 17.30
N THR A 241 7.18 2.46 16.82
CA THR A 241 6.46 1.89 15.67
C THR A 241 6.90 2.49 14.33
N GLN A 242 7.54 3.67 14.36
CA GLN A 242 7.88 4.48 13.20
C GLN A 242 6.70 4.77 12.24
N LEU A 243 5.45 4.57 12.67
CA LEU A 243 4.30 4.70 11.78
C LEU A 243 4.18 6.11 11.19
N TYR A 244 4.42 7.14 12.01
CA TYR A 244 4.37 8.53 11.56
C TYR A 244 5.30 8.78 10.36
N MET A 245 6.44 8.08 10.27
CA MET A 245 7.43 8.29 9.22
C MET A 245 6.86 7.84 7.89
N TYR A 246 6.36 6.59 7.83
CA TYR A 246 5.69 6.06 6.64
C TYR A 246 4.50 6.91 6.22
N LEU A 247 3.71 7.33 7.20
CA LEU A 247 2.46 8.03 7.01
C LEU A 247 2.68 9.47 6.50
N ASN A 248 3.62 10.19 7.10
CA ASN A 248 3.96 11.54 6.67
C ASN A 248 4.71 11.54 5.32
N THR A 249 5.53 10.52 5.04
CA THR A 249 6.14 10.33 3.72
C THR A 249 5.07 10.11 2.66
N ALA A 250 4.13 9.18 2.86
CA ALA A 250 3.04 8.92 1.91
C ALA A 250 2.22 10.18 1.60
N LEU A 251 1.96 11.02 2.61
CA LEU A 251 1.24 12.28 2.43
C LEU A 251 2.04 13.31 1.62
N ARG A 252 3.37 13.42 1.82
CA ARG A 252 4.23 14.36 1.09
C ARG A 252 4.40 13.99 -0.38
N ARG A 253 4.45 12.69 -0.71
CA ARG A 253 4.61 12.21 -2.10
C ARG A 253 3.49 12.64 -3.04
N GLN A 254 2.32 12.98 -2.52
CA GLN A 254 1.16 13.40 -3.30
C GLN A 254 1.43 14.62 -4.20
N GLU A 255 2.48 15.40 -3.93
CA GLU A 255 2.87 16.56 -4.73
C GLU A 255 3.80 16.25 -5.92
N GLU A 256 4.30 15.02 -6.04
CA GLU A 256 5.10 14.62 -7.19
C GLU A 256 4.29 14.80 -8.48
N LYS A 257 4.91 15.40 -9.52
CA LYS A 257 4.25 15.79 -10.79
C LYS A 257 3.55 14.62 -11.52
N ALA A 258 3.90 13.38 -11.17
CA ALA A 258 3.28 12.15 -11.68
C ALA A 258 2.94 11.17 -10.53
N TYR A 259 2.49 11.70 -9.38
CA TYR A 259 2.20 10.88 -8.22
C TYR A 259 1.22 9.75 -8.55
N THR A 260 1.68 8.52 -8.32
CA THR A 260 0.87 7.31 -8.37
C THR A 260 1.05 6.61 -7.02
N PRO A 261 -0.04 6.37 -6.25
CA PRO A 261 0.09 5.77 -4.95
C PRO A 261 0.77 4.41 -5.02
N THR A 262 1.76 4.20 -4.16
CA THR A 262 2.37 2.89 -4.00
C THR A 262 1.43 1.94 -3.25
N ALA A 263 1.73 0.64 -3.29
CA ALA A 263 1.01 -0.33 -2.47
C ALA A 263 1.10 0.00 -0.95
N LYS A 264 2.20 0.62 -0.50
CA LYS A 264 2.35 1.07 0.90
C LYS A 264 1.45 2.27 1.20
N ASP A 265 1.38 3.25 0.31
CA ASP A 265 0.51 4.42 0.46
C ASP A 265 -0.96 3.98 0.58
N LEU A 266 -1.37 3.06 -0.30
CA LEU A 266 -2.72 2.47 -0.27
C LEU A 266 -2.98 1.67 1.01
N GLY A 267 -1.97 0.97 1.53
CA GLY A 267 -2.04 0.25 2.81
C GLY A 267 -2.22 1.17 4.03
N LEU A 268 -1.61 2.35 4.00
CA LEU A 268 -1.73 3.39 5.04
C LEU A 268 -3.06 4.14 4.99
N GLY A 269 -3.70 4.18 3.83
CA GLY A 269 -4.87 5.00 3.56
C GLY A 269 -6.02 4.91 4.57
N PRO A 270 -6.53 3.71 4.92
CA PRO A 270 -7.59 3.59 5.93
C PRO A 270 -7.19 4.14 7.30
N TYR A 271 -5.93 3.97 7.70
CA TYR A 271 -5.41 4.56 8.93
C TYR A 271 -5.34 6.09 8.83
N ILE A 272 -4.83 6.64 7.71
CA ILE A 272 -4.75 8.10 7.47
C ILE A 272 -6.14 8.73 7.57
N LEU A 273 -7.16 8.10 6.98
CA LEU A 273 -8.54 8.57 7.06
C LEU A 273 -9.02 8.54 8.51
N MET A 274 -8.87 7.41 9.21
CA MET A 274 -9.32 7.29 10.60
C MET A 274 -8.64 8.31 11.52
N PHE A 275 -7.33 8.53 11.35
CA PHE A 275 -6.59 9.51 12.13
C PHE A 275 -7.08 10.93 11.86
N HIS A 276 -7.32 11.31 10.59
CA HIS A 276 -7.97 12.58 10.24
C HIS A 276 -9.33 12.75 10.92
N LEU A 277 -10.19 11.72 10.86
CA LEU A 277 -11.53 11.77 11.44
C LEU A 277 -11.50 11.96 12.96
N LEU A 278 -10.57 11.29 13.65
CA LEU A 278 -10.40 11.46 15.10
C LEU A 278 -9.95 12.87 15.45
N LEU A 279 -8.97 13.41 14.74
CA LEU A 279 -8.48 14.78 14.99
C LEU A 279 -9.57 15.84 14.78
N MET A 280 -10.50 15.61 13.86
CA MET A 280 -11.56 16.58 13.55
C MET A 280 -12.84 16.41 14.40
N HIS A 281 -13.19 15.18 14.78
CA HIS A 281 -14.54 14.88 15.29
C HIS A 281 -14.57 14.11 16.61
N TRP A 282 -13.46 13.54 17.07
CA TRP A 282 -13.48 12.82 18.34
C TRP A 282 -13.50 13.79 19.52
N LYS A 283 -14.62 13.82 20.25
CA LYS A 283 -14.88 14.77 21.34
C LYS A 283 -13.82 14.83 22.45
N LYS A 284 -12.99 13.79 22.60
CA LYS A 284 -11.88 13.79 23.57
C LYS A 284 -10.66 14.60 23.11
N LEU A 285 -10.54 14.86 21.81
CA LEU A 285 -9.50 15.72 21.24
C LEU A 285 -10.09 17.10 21.05
N VAL A 286 -9.89 17.95 22.05
CA VAL A 286 -10.32 19.35 21.98
C VAL A 286 -9.31 20.12 21.12
N PRO A 287 -9.76 20.93 20.15
CA PRO A 287 -8.86 21.78 19.38
C PRO A 287 -8.08 22.72 20.29
N GLU A 288 -6.75 22.73 20.14
CA GLU A 288 -5.89 23.70 20.81
C GLU A 288 -6.11 25.09 20.18
N ARG A 289 -6.35 26.10 21.02
CA ARG A 289 -6.62 27.48 20.59
C ARG A 289 -5.50 28.44 20.97
N GLY A 290 -4.52 27.99 21.72
CA GLY A 290 -3.35 28.75 22.12
C GLY A 290 -2.22 28.69 21.11
N ILE A 291 -1.07 29.21 21.53
CA ILE A 291 0.18 29.12 20.78
C ILE A 291 0.77 27.74 20.99
N THR A 292 1.22 27.11 19.90
CA THR A 292 2.02 25.88 19.96
C THR A 292 3.38 26.08 19.30
N TYR A 293 4.31 25.22 19.66
CA TYR A 293 5.70 25.27 19.24
C TYR A 293 6.07 23.99 18.53
N ARG A 294 6.75 24.13 17.40
CA ARG A 294 7.32 23.01 16.67
C ARG A 294 8.77 23.32 16.36
N ARG A 295 9.66 22.34 16.59
CA ARG A 295 11.04 22.43 16.15
C ARG A 295 11.26 21.48 14.98
N MET A 296 12.08 21.91 14.05
CA MET A 296 12.52 21.09 12.92
C MET A 296 14.00 21.37 12.65
N LEU A 297 14.69 20.34 12.15
CA LEU A 297 15.90 20.55 11.38
C LEU A 297 15.46 20.80 9.94
N VAL A 298 16.05 21.83 9.32
CA VAL A 298 15.78 22.22 7.93
C VAL A 298 17.10 22.38 7.20
N LYS A 299 17.09 22.03 5.91
CA LYS A 299 18.24 22.25 5.03
C LYS A 299 18.36 23.72 4.66
N ASP A 300 19.57 24.17 4.35
CA ASP A 300 19.84 25.54 3.95
C ASP A 300 18.98 26.04 2.77
N SER A 301 18.72 25.15 1.81
CA SER A 301 17.84 25.41 0.66
C SER A 301 16.39 25.72 1.05
N ASP A 302 15.90 25.14 2.15
CA ASP A 302 14.54 25.32 2.65
C ASP A 302 14.42 26.47 3.65
N CYS A 303 15.48 26.83 4.38
CA CYS A 303 15.51 27.99 5.27
C CYS A 303 15.03 29.27 4.56
N ARG A 304 15.43 29.44 3.29
CA ARG A 304 15.05 30.60 2.48
C ARG A 304 13.57 30.65 2.12
N ARG A 305 12.82 29.55 2.28
CA ARG A 305 11.39 29.47 1.96
C ARG A 305 10.51 29.94 3.12
N TYR A 306 10.96 29.74 4.37
CA TYR A 306 10.26 30.13 5.60
C TYR A 306 10.50 31.60 5.98
N GLN A 307 10.28 32.52 5.05
CA GLN A 307 10.40 33.96 5.29
C GLN A 307 9.13 34.57 5.90
N LYS A 308 9.27 35.70 6.58
CA LYS A 308 8.14 36.46 7.12
C LYS A 308 7.20 36.87 5.98
N GLY A 309 5.91 36.57 6.13
CA GLY A 309 4.89 36.86 5.10
C GLY A 309 4.63 35.71 4.14
N THR A 310 5.43 34.63 4.17
CA THR A 310 5.16 33.44 3.35
C THR A 310 3.96 32.66 3.89
N GLN A 311 3.00 32.38 3.01
CA GLN A 311 1.91 31.45 3.26
C GLN A 311 2.28 30.07 2.72
N PHE A 312 2.19 29.06 3.58
CA PHE A 312 2.58 27.70 3.25
C PHE A 312 1.71 26.69 3.98
N ILE A 313 1.74 25.45 3.51
CA ILE A 313 1.05 24.33 4.13
C ILE A 313 1.98 23.13 4.28
N TRP A 314 1.76 22.36 5.35
CA TRP A 314 2.36 21.04 5.52
C TRP A 314 1.36 20.00 5.03
N MET A 315 1.79 19.17 4.08
CA MET A 315 0.95 18.10 3.52
C MET A 315 0.78 16.91 4.47
N SER A 316 1.74 16.74 5.38
CA SER A 316 1.74 15.69 6.39
C SER A 316 1.14 16.16 7.71
N PHE A 317 0.79 15.22 8.59
CA PHE A 317 0.38 15.57 9.95
C PHE A 317 1.52 16.27 10.70
N VAL A 318 1.16 17.33 11.41
CA VAL A 318 2.10 18.19 12.12
C VAL A 318 1.93 18.00 13.62
N SER A 319 3.00 17.57 14.28
CA SER A 319 3.09 17.56 15.74
C SER A 319 3.62 18.89 16.26
N SER A 320 3.07 19.37 17.36
CA SER A 320 3.50 20.58 18.07
C SER A 320 3.22 20.45 19.56
N SER A 321 3.90 21.24 20.38
CA SER A 321 3.76 21.25 21.83
C SER A 321 3.24 22.60 22.32
N VAL A 322 2.37 22.61 23.33
CA VAL A 322 1.98 23.83 24.06
C VAL A 322 3.12 24.38 24.94
N ASP A 323 4.13 23.56 25.19
CA ASP A 323 5.31 23.88 25.98
C ASP A 323 6.55 23.88 25.07
N LEU A 324 7.20 25.04 24.93
CA LEU A 324 8.40 25.24 24.11
C LEU A 324 9.57 24.36 24.58
N ALA A 325 9.67 24.05 25.88
CA ALA A 325 10.72 23.18 26.39
C ALA A 325 10.55 21.74 25.89
N LYS A 326 9.30 21.29 25.74
CA LYS A 326 8.93 19.97 25.20
C LYS A 326 8.84 19.90 23.68
N ALA A 327 9.03 21.03 22.99
CA ALA A 327 9.06 21.05 21.53
C ALA A 327 10.41 20.49 21.04
N GLU A 328 10.45 19.17 20.82
CA GLU A 328 11.60 18.50 20.25
C GLU A 328 11.56 18.55 18.71
N PRO A 329 12.72 18.54 18.03
CA PRO A 329 12.77 18.39 16.58
C PRO A 329 12.04 17.11 16.17
N PHE A 330 10.98 17.23 15.38
CA PHE A 330 10.18 16.07 14.99
C PHE A 330 10.29 15.79 13.48
N PRO A 331 10.64 14.56 13.06
CA PRO A 331 10.89 13.40 13.91
C PRO A 331 12.21 13.45 14.67
N THR A 332 12.21 13.03 15.94
CA THR A 332 13.43 13.04 16.78
C THR A 332 14.47 12.04 16.27
N CYS A 333 14.02 10.90 15.73
CA CYS A 333 14.88 9.81 15.26
C CYS A 333 15.24 9.88 13.77
N ALA A 334 14.79 10.91 13.05
CA ALA A 334 15.06 11.09 11.61
C ALA A 334 15.08 12.58 11.19
N ALA A 335 15.41 13.49 12.09
CA ALA A 335 15.51 14.91 11.76
C ALA A 335 16.68 15.12 10.78
N THR A 336 16.39 15.60 9.59
CA THR A 336 17.38 15.90 8.55
C THR A 336 17.53 17.42 8.39
N GLY A 337 18.76 17.91 8.20
CA GLY A 337 19.03 19.34 8.01
C GLY A 337 20.07 19.90 8.98
N GLU A 338 20.64 21.04 8.61
CA GLU A 338 21.75 21.67 9.36
C GLU A 338 21.26 22.77 10.31
N HIS A 339 20.06 23.31 10.07
CA HIS A 339 19.54 24.47 10.78
C HIS A 339 18.36 24.12 11.66
N LYS A 340 18.44 24.50 12.94
CA LYS A 340 17.33 24.33 13.88
C LYS A 340 16.37 25.51 13.76
N MET A 341 15.18 25.25 13.22
CA MET A 341 14.11 26.24 13.12
C MET A 341 13.05 25.98 14.21
N THR A 342 12.58 27.04 14.85
CA THR A 342 11.45 27.01 15.78
C THR A 342 10.28 27.75 15.18
N PHE A 343 9.18 27.02 14.96
CA PHE A 343 7.90 27.57 14.54
C PHE A 343 7.08 27.92 15.76
N ILE A 344 6.58 29.16 15.78
CA ILE A 344 5.57 29.64 16.73
C ILE A 344 4.25 29.66 15.96
N ILE A 345 3.34 28.76 16.33
CA ILE A 345 2.09 28.51 15.61
C ILE A 345 0.95 29.11 16.43
N ASP A 346 0.25 30.08 15.85
CA ASP A 346 -0.91 30.71 16.48
C ASP A 346 -2.21 30.04 16.01
N ASN A 347 -2.81 29.24 16.89
CA ASN A 347 -4.03 28.49 16.56
C ASN A 347 -5.33 29.27 16.85
N ARG A 348 -5.24 30.55 17.27
CA ARG A 348 -6.42 31.39 17.56
C ARG A 348 -7.23 31.71 16.32
N ASN A 349 -6.55 31.85 15.19
CA ASN A 349 -7.13 32.09 13.87
C ASN A 349 -6.71 30.95 12.94
N PRO A 350 -7.32 29.75 13.06
CA PRO A 350 -7.01 28.68 12.13
C PRO A 350 -7.28 29.18 10.71
N SER A 351 -6.25 29.15 9.87
CA SER A 351 -6.40 29.45 8.44
C SER A 351 -7.47 28.52 7.87
N ARG A 352 -8.44 29.11 7.16
CA ARG A 352 -9.54 28.39 6.51
C ARG A 352 -9.06 27.43 5.43
#